data_AF-A0A060BY34-F1
#
_entry.id   AF-A0A060BY34-F1
#
_cell.length_a   1.000
_cell.length_b   1.000
_cell.length_c   1.000
_cell.angle_alpha   90.00
_cell.angle_beta   90.00
_cell.angle_gamma   90.00
#
_symmetry.space_group_name_H-M   'P 1'
#
loop_
_entity.id
_entity.type
_entity.pdbx_description
1 polymer ?
#
loop_
_entity_poly.entity_id
_entity_poly.type
_entity_poly.pdbx_seq_one_letter_code
_entity_poly.pdbx_strand_id
1 'polypeptide(L)' 'MSNSYIEGDVDIVAGRGAVVFDNTDFRVVNSRTQKEAYVFAPATLKSVTYGFLAINSRFTASGDNVAQLGRSLDVDGN' A
#
# COMPACT_ATOMS: atom_id res chain seq x y z
N MET A 1 -5.55 -11.16 4.84
CA MET A 1 -4.96 -11.71 3.60
C MET A 1 -3.68 -12.41 3.99
N SER A 2 -3.49 -13.66 3.57
CA SER A 2 -2.34 -14.48 3.99
C SER A 2 -1.69 -15.15 2.79
N ASN A 3 -0.37 -15.32 2.80
CA ASN A 3 0.40 -16.07 1.79
C ASN A 3 0.08 -15.65 0.35
N SER A 4 -0.01 -14.34 0.13
CA SER A 4 -0.55 -13.76 -1.10
C SER A 4 0.48 -12.92 -1.85
N TYR A 5 0.16 -12.59 -3.10
CA TYR A 5 0.93 -11.69 -3.95
C TYR A 5 0.03 -10.54 -4.41
N ILE A 6 0.51 -9.30 -4.29
CA ILE A 6 -0.19 -8.08 -4.72
C ILE A 6 0.79 -7.23 -5.54
N GLU A 7 0.38 -6.81 -6.73
CA GLU A 7 1.21 -6.03 -7.65
C GLU A 7 0.47 -4.78 -8.13
N GLY A 8 1.23 -3.68 -8.29
CA GLY A 8 0.75 -2.45 -8.89
C GLY A 8 1.82 -1.36 -8.86
N ASP A 9 1.40 -0.10 -9.00
CA ASP A 9 2.27 1.06 -8.94
C ASP A 9 1.75 2.14 -7.97
N VAL A 10 0.63 2.79 -8.27
CA VAL A 10 0.07 3.90 -7.48
C VAL A 10 -1.09 3.41 -6.64
N ASP A 11 -1.00 3.66 -5.33
CA ASP A 11 -2.03 3.36 -4.33
C ASP A 11 -2.53 1.91 -4.40
N ILE A 12 -1.60 0.95 -4.45
CA ILE A 12 -1.87 -0.48 -4.72
C ILE A 12 -2.98 -1.04 -3.81
N VAL A 13 -2.94 -0.68 -2.53
CA VAL A 13 -3.97 -1.02 -1.55
C VAL A 13 -4.55 0.26 -0.95
N ALA A 14 -5.80 0.56 -1.29
CA ALA A 14 -6.51 1.76 -0.85
C ALA A 14 -7.80 1.43 -0.07
N GLY A 15 -8.19 2.31 0.84
CA GLY A 15 -9.51 2.25 1.50
C GLY A 15 -9.47 2.38 3.03
N ARG A 16 -10.63 2.16 3.67
CA ARG A 16 -10.85 2.49 5.09
C ARG A 16 -10.77 1.32 6.07
N GLY A 17 -10.81 0.09 5.56
CA GLY A 17 -10.98 -1.11 6.37
C GLY A 17 -9.78 -1.43 7.26
N ALA A 18 -10.04 -2.20 8.33
CA ALA A 18 -8.99 -2.85 9.09
C ALA A 18 -8.57 -4.14 8.36
N VAL A 19 -7.32 -4.22 7.89
CA VAL A 19 -6.84 -5.37 7.09
C VAL A 19 -5.46 -5.80 7.57
N VAL A 20 -5.32 -7.08 7.86
CA VAL A 20 -4.02 -7.70 8.15
C VAL A 20 -3.53 -8.44 6.90
N PHE A 21 -2.32 -8.12 6.47
CA PHE A 21 -1.56 -8.80 5.43
C PHE A 21 -0.44 -9.58 6.12
N ASP A 22 -0.58 -10.91 6.18
CA ASP A 22 0.43 -11.79 6.78
C ASP A 22 1.15 -12.58 5.69
N ASN A 23 2.48 -12.61 5.73
CA ASN A 23 3.30 -13.29 4.73
C ASN A 23 2.88 -12.95 3.28
N THR A 24 2.66 -11.65 3.00
CA THR A 24 2.24 -11.17 1.69
C THR A 24 3.41 -10.50 0.96
N ASP A 25 3.52 -10.78 -0.33
CA ASP A 25 4.46 -10.14 -1.24
C ASP A 25 3.80 -8.94 -1.91
N PHE A 26 4.34 -7.74 -1.65
CA PHE A 26 3.95 -6.52 -2.33
C PHE A 26 5.00 -6.18 -3.39
N ARG A 27 4.59 -6.16 -4.66
CA ARG A 27 5.44 -5.83 -5.79
C ARG A 27 5.03 -4.48 -6.40
N VAL A 28 5.95 -3.53 -6.35
CA VAL A 28 5.84 -2.29 -7.14
C VAL A 28 6.47 -2.51 -8.51
N VAL A 29 5.70 -2.31 -9.57
CA VAL A 29 6.16 -2.31 -10.96
C VAL A 29 6.20 -0.89 -11.52
N ASN A 30 7.06 -0.65 -12.52
CA ASN A 30 7.27 0.67 -13.10
C ASN A 30 7.07 0.70 -14.63
N SER A 31 6.38 -0.30 -15.18
CA SER A 31 6.12 -0.41 -16.62
C SER A 31 5.14 0.66 -17.11
N ARG A 32 4.19 1.08 -16.27
CA ARG A 32 3.19 2.11 -16.58
C ARG A 32 3.63 3.52 -16.17
N THR A 33 4.25 3.68 -15.00
CA THR A 33 4.82 4.95 -14.52
C THR A 33 6.15 4.71 -13.82
N GLN A 34 7.10 5.63 -14.03
CA GLN A 34 8.42 5.61 -13.39
C GLN A 34 8.62 6.82 -12.46
N LYS A 35 7.58 7.62 -12.24
CA LYS A 35 7.67 8.91 -11.53
C LYS A 35 7.21 8.84 -10.09
N GLU A 36 6.30 7.93 -9.78
CA GLU A 36 5.71 7.77 -8.45
C GLU A 36 5.22 6.34 -8.26
N ALA A 37 5.20 5.86 -7.02
CA ALA A 37 4.54 4.62 -6.62
C ALA A 37 4.29 4.62 -5.12
N TYR A 38 3.13 4.07 -4.71
CA TYR A 38 2.70 4.00 -3.31
C TYR A 38 2.05 2.65 -3.05
N VAL A 39 2.58 1.89 -2.08
CA VAL A 39 2.00 0.57 -1.76
C VAL A 39 0.67 0.71 -1.04
N PHE A 40 0.60 1.57 -0.02
CA PHE A 40 -0.61 1.78 0.77
C PHE A 40 -1.17 3.19 0.64
N ALA A 41 -2.49 3.28 0.49
CA ALA A 41 -3.27 4.51 0.52
C ALA A 41 -4.45 4.39 1.51
N PRO A 42 -4.17 4.30 2.82
CA PRO A 42 -5.21 4.15 3.83
C PRO A 42 -6.06 5.43 3.96
N ALA A 43 -7.37 5.24 4.10
CA ALA A 43 -8.37 6.26 4.39
C ALA A 43 -9.07 5.99 5.74
N THR A 44 -8.33 5.38 6.68
CA THR A 44 -8.84 5.01 8.01
C THR A 44 -9.38 6.25 8.72
N LEU A 45 -10.62 6.17 9.22
CA LEU A 45 -11.24 7.28 9.94
C LEU A 45 -10.48 7.59 11.22
N LYS A 46 -10.36 8.87 11.58
CA LYS A 46 -9.70 9.30 12.83
C LYS A 46 -10.28 8.65 14.09
N SER A 47 -11.57 8.29 14.08
CA SER A 47 -12.26 7.61 15.17
C SER A 47 -12.00 6.10 15.24
N VAL A 48 -11.33 5.52 14.24
CA VAL A 48 -11.06 4.08 14.13
C VAL A 48 -9.59 3.81 14.46
N THR A 49 -9.35 2.86 15.37
CA THR A 49 -8.01 2.56 15.89
C THR A 49 -7.12 1.82 14.88
N TYR A 50 -7.70 0.95 14.06
CA TYR A 50 -6.94 0.04 13.21
C TYR A 50 -7.22 0.27 11.72
N GLY A 51 -6.15 0.40 10.94
CA GLY A 51 -6.16 0.42 9.48
C GLY A 51 -5.46 -0.82 8.92
N PHE A 52 -4.42 -0.61 8.12
CA PHE A 52 -3.67 -1.71 7.53
C PHE A 52 -2.48 -2.14 8.41
N LEU A 53 -2.30 -3.45 8.56
CA LEU A 53 -1.13 -4.06 9.19
C LEU A 53 -0.51 -5.02 8.19
N ALA A 54 0.76 -4.79 7.83
CA ALA A 54 1.57 -5.75 7.10
C ALA A 54 2.57 -6.40 8.08
N ILE A 55 2.44 -7.71 8.28
CA ILE A 55 3.28 -8.49 9.19
C ILE A 55 3.90 -9.65 8.44
N ASN A 56 5.16 -9.98 8.76
CA ASN A 56 5.95 -11.03 8.09
C ASN A 56 5.97 -10.93 6.55
N SER A 57 5.71 -9.73 6.03
CA SER A 57 5.49 -9.47 4.60
C SER A 57 6.75 -8.91 3.95
N ARG A 58 6.80 -8.96 2.62
CA ARG A 58 7.96 -8.52 1.83
C ARG A 58 7.53 -7.44 0.86
N PHE A 59 8.37 -6.42 0.71
CA PHE A 59 8.15 -5.31 -0.21
C PHE A 59 9.31 -5.27 -1.20
N THR A 60 8.99 -5.29 -2.49
CA THR A 60 10.00 -5.15 -3.55
C THR A 60 9.53 -4.15 -4.58
N ALA A 61 10.45 -3.38 -5.14
CA ALA A 61 10.13 -2.37 -6.15
C ALA A 61 11.08 -2.46 -7.34
N SER A 62 10.54 -2.19 -8.53
CA SER A 62 11.34 -1.84 -9.70
C SER A 62 11.66 -0.34 -9.71
N GLY A 63 12.79 0.03 -10.32
CA GLY A 63 13.23 1.42 -10.44
C GLY A 63 14.10 1.88 -9.27
N ASP A 64 14.73 3.04 -9.44
CA ASP A 64 15.76 3.55 -8.52
C ASP A 64 15.20 4.67 -7.64
N ASN A 65 14.97 4.38 -6.36
CA ASN A 65 14.59 5.35 -5.33
C ASN A 65 13.31 6.20 -5.63
N VAL A 66 12.33 5.63 -6.35
CA VAL A 66 11.05 6.29 -6.65
C VAL A 66 9.92 5.82 -5.73
N ALA A 67 9.83 4.51 -5.47
CA ALA A 67 8.71 3.92 -4.76
C ALA A 67 8.68 4.29 -3.27
N GLN A 68 7.49 4.51 -2.74
CA GLN A 68 7.25 4.82 -1.33
C GLN A 68 6.30 3.78 -0.71
N LEU A 69 6.40 3.55 0.60
CA LEU A 69 5.53 2.60 1.31
C LEU A 69 4.06 3.03 1.30
N GLY A 70 3.78 4.32 1.22
CA GLY A 70 2.41 4.80 1.13
C GLY A 70 2.27 6.30 1.31
N ARG A 71 1.02 6.74 1.23
CA ARG A 71 0.55 8.10 1.50
C ARG A 71 -0.84 8.04 2.12
N SER A 72 -1.26 9.05 2.87
CA SER A 72 -2.66 9.12 3.32
C SER A 72 -3.57 9.34 2.12
N LEU A 73 -4.71 8.65 2.09
CA LEU A 73 -5.78 8.93 1.15
C LEU A 73 -6.84 9.78 1.85
N ASP A 74 -6.65 11.10 1.81
CA ASP A 74 -7.51 12.09 2.47
C ASP A 74 -8.80 12.34 1.67
N VAL A 75 -9.65 11.32 1.59
CA VAL A 75 -10.93 11.36 0.84
C VAL A 75 -11.98 12.28 1.44
N ASP A 76 -11.87 12.62 2.72
CA ASP A 76 -12.91 13.38 3.43
C ASP A 76 -12.67 14.89 3.47
N GLY A 77 -11.55 15.38 2.93
CA GLY A 77 -11.25 16.81 2.70
C GLY A 77 -11.40 17.75 3.92
N ASN A 78 -10.27 18.31 4.38
CA ASN A 78 -10.11 19.46 5.31
C ASN A 78 -11.38 20.10 5.91
#